data_AF-A0A180GCM3-F1
#
_entry.id   AF-A0A180GCM3-F1
#
_cell.length_a   1.000
_cell.length_b   1.000
_cell.length_c   1.000
_cell.angle_alpha   90.00
_cell.angle_beta   90.00
_cell.angle_gamma   90.00
#
_symmetry.space_group_name_H-M   'P 1'
#
loop_
_entity.id
_entity.type
_entity.pdbx_description
1 polymer ?
#
loop_
_entity_poly.entity_id
_entity_poly.type
_entity_poly.pdbx_seq_one_letter_code
_entity_poly.pdbx_strand_id
1 'polypeptide(L)'
;MFASKVLKEGPPPGSKFSSVDSMILDADGFPGVYPEHKYDIVKKLQSLGHMVAMTGDGANDAPALARANVGIAVNEGATDAARGAADIVLTEPGLSTIVHAIRQSRIVFQPTLQGFATKSGAFA
;
A
#
# COMPACT_ATOMS: atom_id res chain seq x y z
N MET A 1 7.10 13.59 9.01
CA MET A 1 5.86 13.90 8.26
C MET A 1 6.01 15.20 7.48
N PHE A 2 5.50 15.27 6.24
CA PHE A 2 5.59 16.47 5.38
C PHE A 2 4.23 16.92 4.86
N ALA A 3 3.97 18.22 4.82
CA ALA A 3 2.69 18.74 4.31
C ALA A 3 2.47 18.37 2.83
N SER A 4 1.25 18.00 2.44
CA SER A 4 0.93 17.52 1.08
C SER A 4 1.40 18.42 -0.08
N LYS A 5 1.57 19.73 0.14
CA LYS A 5 2.12 20.67 -0.84
C LYS A 5 3.49 20.26 -1.40
N VAL A 6 4.31 19.58 -0.60
CA VAL A 6 5.67 19.15 -1.02
C VAL A 6 5.63 18.12 -2.15
N LEU A 7 4.49 17.44 -2.35
CA LEU A 7 4.31 16.48 -3.44
C LEU A 7 4.28 17.19 -4.80
N LYS A 8 3.86 18.46 -4.83
CA LYS A 8 3.82 19.30 -6.04
C LYS A 8 4.99 20.28 -6.10
N GLU A 9 5.30 20.93 -4.98
CA GLU A 9 6.32 21.98 -4.90
C GLU A 9 7.76 21.44 -4.88
N GLY A 10 7.93 20.15 -4.57
CA GLY A 10 9.25 19.56 -4.41
C GLY A 10 9.77 19.62 -2.97
N PRO A 11 10.99 19.10 -2.73
CA PRO A 11 11.62 19.14 -1.42
C PRO A 11 11.79 20.59 -0.92
N PRO A 12 11.56 20.86 0.37
CA PRO A 12 11.81 22.19 0.94
C PRO A 12 13.28 22.62 0.73
N PRO A 13 13.54 23.92 0.50
CA PRO A 13 14.90 24.45 0.41
C PRO A 13 15.72 24.10 1.66
N GLY A 14 16.90 23.51 1.46
CA GLY A 14 17.78 23.08 2.56
C GLY A 14 17.43 21.70 3.17
N SER A 15 16.47 20.98 2.62
CA SER A 15 16.20 19.59 3.03
C SER A 15 17.25 18.61 2.47
N LYS A 16 17.39 17.44 3.13
CA LYS A 16 18.32 16.37 2.72
C LYS A 16 17.93 15.63 1.44
N PHE A 17 16.78 15.96 0.83
CA PHE A 17 16.19 15.18 -0.26
C PHE A 17 16.51 15.79 -1.61
N SER A 18 16.99 14.96 -2.54
CA SER A 18 17.27 15.35 -3.93
C SER A 18 16.03 15.31 -4.82
N SER A 19 15.00 14.54 -4.45
CA SER A 19 13.76 14.41 -5.22
C SER A 19 12.55 14.14 -4.32
N VAL A 20 11.35 14.39 -4.85
CA VAL A 20 10.08 14.04 -4.17
C VAL A 20 10.01 12.55 -3.88
N ASP A 21 10.54 11.72 -4.79
CA ASP A 21 10.54 10.27 -4.65
C ASP A 21 11.38 9.83 -3.44
N SER A 22 12.57 10.41 -3.25
CA SER A 22 13.40 10.14 -2.06
C SER A 22 12.73 10.57 -0.76
N MET A 23 11.93 11.64 -0.81
CA MET A 23 11.16 12.12 0.34
C MET A 23 9.96 11.21 0.63
N ILE A 24 9.25 10.70 -0.39
CA ILE A 24 8.15 9.75 -0.21
C ILE A 24 8.65 8.45 0.46
N LEU A 25 9.86 7.99 0.11
CA LEU A 25 10.45 6.78 0.70
C LEU A 25 10.88 6.96 2.17
N ASP A 26 11.28 8.16 2.57
CA ASP A 26 11.72 8.46 3.94
C ASP A 26 10.59 8.95 4.86
N ALA A 27 9.47 9.41 4.27
CA ALA A 27 8.38 10.02 5.02
C ALA A 27 7.50 8.99 5.73
N ASP A 28 7.29 9.20 7.03
CA ASP A 28 6.29 8.42 7.79
C ASP A 28 4.83 8.77 7.42
N GLY A 29 4.60 9.92 6.78
CA GLY A 29 3.25 10.35 6.41
C GLY A 29 3.13 11.76 5.88
N PHE A 30 2.03 12.00 5.17
CA PHE A 30 1.67 13.28 4.55
C PHE A 30 0.30 13.78 5.05
N PRO A 31 0.24 14.76 5.98
CA PRO A 31 -1.02 15.37 6.38
C PRO A 31 -1.63 16.24 5.26
N GLY A 32 -2.96 16.37 5.29
CA GLY A 32 -3.71 17.27 4.41
C GLY A 32 -3.68 16.88 2.93
N VAL A 33 -3.65 15.58 2.64
CA VAL A 33 -3.64 15.06 1.26
C VAL A 33 -5.04 15.07 0.65
N TYR A 34 -5.11 15.44 -0.63
CA TYR A 34 -6.31 15.30 -1.46
C TYR A 34 -6.36 13.89 -2.07
N PRO A 35 -7.53 13.44 -2.57
CA PRO A 35 -7.68 12.12 -3.17
C PRO A 35 -6.66 11.83 -4.29
N GLU A 36 -6.37 12.82 -5.12
CA GLU A 36 -5.41 12.71 -6.23
C GLU A 36 -3.99 12.46 -5.72
N HIS A 37 -3.62 13.08 -4.59
CA HIS A 37 -2.30 12.89 -3.99
C HIS A 37 -2.10 11.46 -3.50
N LYS A 38 -3.14 10.81 -2.96
CA LYS A 38 -3.06 9.40 -2.53
C LYS A 38 -2.78 8.50 -3.73
N TYR A 39 -3.50 8.71 -4.83
CA TYR A 39 -3.28 7.98 -6.08
C TYR A 39 -1.86 8.18 -6.62
N ASP A 40 -1.38 9.43 -6.65
CA ASP A 40 -0.04 9.75 -7.15
C ASP A 40 1.07 9.13 -6.30
N ILE A 41 0.91 9.10 -4.97
CA ILE A 41 1.85 8.44 -4.07
C ILE A 41 1.93 6.94 -4.38
N VAL A 42 0.78 6.26 -4.50
CA VAL A 42 0.74 4.83 -4.86
C VAL A 42 1.43 4.59 -6.19
N LYS A 43 1.09 5.38 -7.22
CA LYS A 43 1.69 5.26 -8.56
C LYS A 43 3.20 5.49 -8.53
N LYS A 44 3.68 6.47 -7.77
CA LYS A 44 5.12 6.75 -7.61
C LYS A 44 5.85 5.61 -6.93
N LEU A 45 5.36 5.14 -5.79
CA LEU A 45 5.94 3.99 -5.08
C LEU A 45 6.01 2.74 -5.97
N GLN A 46 4.96 2.49 -6.76
CA GLN A 46 4.96 1.40 -7.75
C GLN A 46 6.01 1.60 -8.85
N SER A 47 6.16 2.83 -9.37
CA SER A 47 7.17 3.14 -10.39
C SER A 47 8.61 2.97 -9.91
N LEU A 48 8.83 3.07 -8.60
CA LEU A 48 10.11 2.81 -7.94
C LEU A 48 10.34 1.30 -7.68
N GLY A 49 9.41 0.43 -8.09
CA GLY A 49 9.52 -1.02 -7.95
C GLY A 49 9.03 -1.57 -6.61
N HIS A 50 8.36 -0.76 -5.79
CA HIS A 50 7.77 -1.24 -4.53
C HIS A 50 6.40 -1.87 -4.75
N MET A 51 6.12 -2.97 -4.06
CA MET A 51 4.76 -3.47 -3.90
C MET A 51 4.04 -2.63 -2.86
N VAL A 52 2.90 -2.07 -3.24
CA VAL A 52 2.14 -1.13 -2.41
C VAL A 52 0.82 -1.76 -2.01
N ALA A 53 0.58 -1.83 -0.70
CA ALA A 53 -0.76 -2.04 -0.16
C ALA A 53 -1.34 -0.68 0.25
N MET A 54 -2.57 -0.40 -0.15
CA MET A 54 -3.28 0.80 0.26
C MET A 54 -4.47 0.44 1.14
N THR A 55 -4.67 1.23 2.19
CA THR A 55 -5.82 1.10 3.09
C THR A 55 -6.69 2.36 3.00
N GLY A 56 -8.02 2.19 3.07
CA GLY A 56 -8.98 3.28 3.04
C GLY A 56 -10.40 2.81 3.33
N ASP A 57 -11.32 3.73 3.53
CA ASP A 57 -12.72 3.47 3.90
C ASP A 57 -13.70 4.35 3.10
N GLY A 58 -13.26 5.52 2.65
CA GLY A 58 -14.06 6.46 1.87
C GLY A 58 -14.05 6.22 0.36
N ALA A 59 -15.10 6.69 -0.32
CA ALA A 59 -15.21 6.62 -1.78
C ALA A 59 -14.07 7.35 -2.51
N ASN A 60 -13.51 8.37 -1.87
CA ASN A 60 -12.35 9.12 -2.35
C ASN A 60 -11.07 8.26 -2.42
N ASP A 61 -11.00 7.19 -1.65
CA ASP A 61 -9.84 6.28 -1.64
C ASP A 61 -9.97 5.19 -2.68
N ALA A 62 -11.17 4.97 -3.24
CA ALA A 62 -11.43 3.91 -4.20
C ALA A 62 -10.47 3.90 -5.41
N PRO A 63 -10.13 5.03 -6.06
CA PRO A 63 -9.19 5.02 -7.18
C PRO A 63 -7.79 4.56 -6.79
N ALA A 64 -7.35 4.91 -5.58
CA ALA A 64 -6.02 4.60 -5.09
C ALA A 64 -5.94 3.18 -4.48
N LEU A 65 -7.03 2.71 -3.87
CA LEU A 65 -7.25 1.30 -3.50
C LEU A 65 -7.16 0.40 -4.73
N ALA A 66 -7.91 0.70 -5.79
CA ALA A 66 -7.91 -0.07 -7.03
C ALA A 66 -6.57 -0.02 -7.79
N ARG A 67 -5.75 1.01 -7.54
CA ARG A 67 -4.44 1.15 -8.17
C ARG A 67 -3.35 0.37 -7.44
N ALA A 68 -3.49 0.18 -6.13
CA ALA A 68 -2.51 -0.52 -5.32
C ALA A 68 -2.33 -1.98 -5.77
N ASN A 69 -1.23 -2.61 -5.37
CA ASN A 69 -1.06 -4.05 -5.59
C ASN A 69 -2.03 -4.87 -4.73
N VAL A 70 -2.38 -4.33 -3.56
CA VAL A 70 -3.43 -4.86 -2.69
C VAL A 70 -4.20 -3.67 -2.09
N GLY A 71 -5.47 -3.52 -2.46
CA GLY A 71 -6.40 -2.58 -1.83
C GLY A 71 -7.08 -3.20 -0.61
N ILE A 72 -7.11 -2.49 0.50
CA ILE A 72 -7.71 -2.96 1.77
C ILE A 72 -8.76 -1.94 2.24
N ALA A 73 -10.02 -2.36 2.25
CA ALA A 73 -11.10 -1.60 2.86
C ALA A 73 -11.18 -1.92 4.35
N VAL A 74 -11.10 -0.91 5.21
CA VAL A 74 -11.11 -1.09 6.66
C VAL A 74 -12.47 -0.75 7.25
N ASN A 75 -13.01 -1.67 8.07
CA ASN A 75 -14.22 -1.51 8.91
C ASN A 75 -15.58 -1.73 8.21
N GLU A 76 -16.61 -2.02 9.01
CA GLU A 76 -18.03 -2.12 8.61
C GLU A 76 -18.56 -0.82 7.98
N GLY A 77 -18.00 0.33 8.38
CA GLY A 77 -18.36 1.66 7.87
C GLY A 77 -17.73 2.03 6.53
N ALA A 78 -16.93 1.16 5.92
CA ALA A 78 -16.37 1.44 4.59
C ALA A 78 -17.50 1.61 3.56
N THR A 79 -17.37 2.65 2.75
CA THR A 79 -18.33 2.94 1.67
C THR A 79 -18.37 1.79 0.65
N ASP A 80 -19.52 1.61 -0.01
CA ASP A 80 -19.65 0.60 -1.08
C ASP A 80 -18.62 0.79 -2.18
N ALA A 81 -18.26 2.05 -2.49
CA ALA A 81 -17.21 2.38 -3.44
C ALA A 81 -15.84 1.87 -2.99
N ALA A 82 -15.47 2.06 -1.72
CA ALA A 82 -14.21 1.57 -1.18
C ALA A 82 -14.17 0.03 -1.14
N ARG A 83 -15.26 -0.61 -0.70
CA ARG A 83 -15.38 -2.08 -0.67
C ARG A 83 -15.32 -2.70 -2.07
N GLY A 84 -15.98 -2.08 -3.05
CA GLY A 84 -15.96 -2.55 -4.43
C GLY A 84 -14.61 -2.35 -5.14
N ALA A 85 -13.77 -1.43 -4.65
CA ALA A 85 -12.44 -1.17 -5.19
C ALA A 85 -11.31 -1.93 -4.47
N ALA A 86 -11.58 -2.54 -3.31
CA ALA A 86 -10.59 -3.25 -2.51
C ALA A 86 -10.53 -4.74 -2.82
N ASP A 87 -9.35 -5.34 -2.70
CA ASP A 87 -9.14 -6.79 -2.81
C ASP A 87 -9.48 -7.52 -1.51
N ILE A 88 -9.32 -6.83 -0.38
CA ILE A 88 -9.58 -7.35 0.96
C ILE A 88 -10.48 -6.37 1.71
N VAL A 89 -11.53 -6.89 2.35
CA VAL A 89 -12.37 -6.13 3.27
C VAL A 89 -12.15 -6.66 4.67
N LEU A 90 -11.71 -5.81 5.60
CA LEU A 90 -11.55 -6.19 7.00
C LEU A 90 -12.90 -6.23 7.69
N THR A 91 -13.20 -7.38 8.30
CA THR A 91 -14.41 -7.59 9.11
C THR A 91 -14.27 -7.07 10.53
N GLU A 92 -13.03 -6.87 10.98
CA GLU A 92 -12.73 -6.31 12.30
C GLU A 92 -12.08 -4.93 12.16
N PRO A 93 -12.39 -4.00 13.07
CA PRO A 93 -11.76 -2.69 13.08
C PRO A 93 -10.29 -2.81 13.50
N GLY A 94 -9.45 -1.93 12.96
CA GLY A 94 -8.07 -1.78 13.37
C GLY A 94 -7.04 -2.28 12.35
N LEU A 95 -5.87 -1.64 12.37
CA LEU A 95 -4.78 -1.94 11.44
C LEU A 95 -3.95 -3.16 11.85
N SER A 96 -4.08 -3.62 13.11
CA SER A 96 -3.41 -4.83 13.60
C SER A 96 -3.76 -6.05 12.75
N THR A 97 -5.02 -6.15 12.30
CA THR A 97 -5.50 -7.25 11.45
C THR A 97 -4.72 -7.36 10.14
N ILE A 98 -4.28 -6.24 9.56
CA ILE A 98 -3.42 -6.23 8.37
C ILE A 98 -2.06 -6.87 8.69
N VAL A 99 -1.47 -6.52 9.85
CA VAL A 99 -0.20 -7.11 10.30
C VAL A 99 -0.34 -8.61 10.52
N HIS A 100 -1.45 -9.05 11.12
CA HIS A 100 -1.76 -10.46 11.29
C HIS A 100 -1.90 -11.18 9.95
N ALA A 101 -2.64 -10.60 8.99
CA ALA A 101 -2.81 -11.16 7.65
C ALA A 101 -1.46 -11.34 6.91
N ILE A 102 -0.57 -10.34 7.00
CA ILE A 102 0.78 -10.41 6.41
C ILE A 102 1.62 -11.51 7.08
N ARG A 103 1.52 -11.68 8.40
CA ARG A 103 2.24 -12.75 9.10
C ARG A 103 1.73 -14.13 8.69
N GLN A 104 0.42 -14.30 8.61
CA GLN A 104 -0.21 -15.56 8.19
C GLN A 104 0.12 -15.91 6.74
N SER A 105 0.10 -14.93 5.83
CA SER A 105 0.45 -15.18 4.42
C SER A 105 1.87 -15.73 4.29
N ARG A 106 2.84 -15.17 5.02
CA ARG A 106 4.23 -15.67 5.02
C ARG A 106 4.32 -17.13 5.47
N ILE A 107 3.58 -17.51 6.51
CA ILE A 107 3.54 -18.90 7.01
C ILE A 107 2.98 -19.85 5.95
N VAL A 108 1.90 -19.45 5.26
CA VAL A 108 1.27 -20.29 4.22
C VAL A 108 2.15 -20.42 2.97
N PHE A 109 2.82 -19.35 2.56
CA PHE A 109 3.64 -19.35 1.35
C PHE A 109 5.02 -19.99 1.53
N GLN A 110 5.56 -20.03 2.75
CA GLN A 110 6.91 -20.55 3.00
C GLN A 110 7.09 -22.05 2.66
N PRO A 111 6.17 -22.96 3.02
CA PRO A 111 6.23 -24.37 2.60
C PRO A 111 5.99 -24.56 1.10
N THR A 112 5.13 -23.75 0.50
CA THR A 112 4.71 -23.88 -0.90
C THR A 112 5.89 -23.66 -1.85
N LEU A 113 6.77 -22.69 -1.56
CA LEU A 113 7.98 -22.45 -2.35
C LEU A 113 9.02 -23.58 -2.21
N GLN A 114 9.15 -24.19 -1.03
CA GLN A 114 10.01 -25.36 -0.84
C GLN A 114 9.49 -26.56 -1.63
N GLY A 115 8.17 -26.84 -1.59
CA GLY A 115 7.58 -27.97 -2.32
C GLY A 115 7.76 -27.89 -3.84
N PHE A 116 7.76 -26.70 -4.43
CA PHE A 116 8.08 -26.50 -5.85
C PHE A 116 9.56 -26.72 -6.17
N ALA A 117 10.47 -26.29 -5.29
CA ALA A 117 11.91 -26.51 -5.47
C ALA A 117 12.31 -27.98 -5.32
N THR A 118 11.64 -28.77 -4.47
CA THR A 118 11.98 -30.20 -4.28
C THR A 118 11.40 -31.09 -5.39
N LYS A 119 10.30 -30.70 -6.04
CA LYS A 119 9.66 -31.52 -7.09
C LYS A 119 10.37 -31.47 -8.45
N SER A 120 11.28 -30.53 -8.69
CA SER A 120 12.06 -30.44 -9.94
C SER A 120 13.32 -31.31 -9.97
N GLY A 121 13.65 -32.03 -8.88
CA GLY A 121 14.83 -32.89 -8.78
C GLY A 121 14.56 -34.40 -8.78
N ALA A 122 13.32 -34.86 -8.99
CA ALA A 122 12.93 -36.27 -8.81
C ALA A 122 12.57 -37.02 -10.12
N PHE A 123 12.92 -36.47 -11.28
CA PHE A 123 12.81 -37.15 -12.57
C PHE A 123 14.13 -36.99 -13.36
N ALA A 124 15.14 -37.75 -12.96
CA ALA A 124 16.34 -38.02 -13.76
C ALA A 124 16.79 -39.46 -13.47
#